data_AF-A0A7I9ZJT5-F1
#
_entry.id   AF-A0A7I9ZJT5-F1
#
_cell.length_a   1.000
_cell.length_b   1.000
_cell.length_c   1.000
_cell.angle_alpha   90.00
_cell.angle_beta   90.00
_cell.angle_gamma   90.00
#
_symmetry.space_group_name_H-M   'P 1'
#
loop_
_entity.id
_entity.type
_entity.pdbx_description
1 polymer ?
#
loop_
_entity_poly.entity_id
_entity_poly.type
_entity_poly.pdbx_seq_one_letter_code
_entity_poly.pdbx_strand_id
1 'polypeptide(L)' 'MAYLLLLIVLAALVYVGWRVTRMAANRPRTRVIGPDDDPDFLRRINPRDDQPRS' A
#
# COMPACT_ATOMS: atom_id res chain seq x y z
N MET A 1 -13.57 24.61 -35.60
CA MET A 1 -12.82 23.35 -35.74
C MET A 1 -11.79 23.15 -34.63
N ALA A 2 -10.89 24.10 -34.36
CA ALA A 2 -9.89 23.99 -33.29
C ALA A 2 -10.46 23.67 -31.89
N TYR A 3 -11.65 24.17 -31.57
CA TYR A 3 -12.34 23.88 -30.31
C TYR A 3 -12.67 22.39 -30.11
N LEU A 4 -13.02 21.66 -31.17
CA LEU A 4 -13.26 20.22 -31.08
C LEU A 4 -11.97 19.47 -30.75
N LEU A 5 -10.87 19.86 -31.39
CA LEU A 5 -9.56 19.28 -31.11
C LEU A 5 -9.13 19.58 -29.67
N LEU A 6 -9.39 20.80 -29.17
CA LEU A 6 -9.14 21.17 -27.78
C LEU A 6 -9.95 20.31 -26.80
N LEU A 7 -11.23 20.06 -27.08
CA LEU A 7 -12.06 19.19 -26.25
C LEU A 7 -11.58 17.73 -26.25
N ILE A 8 -11.12 17.22 -27.39
CA ILE A 8 -10.56 15.86 -27.49
C ILE A 8 -9.27 15.76 -26.67
N VAL A 9 -8.37 16.74 -26.79
CA VAL A 9 -7.13 16.78 -26.01
C VAL A 9 -7.45 16.86 -24.52
N LEU A 10 -8.40 17.71 -24.12
CA LEU A 10 -8.80 17.84 -22.72
C LEU A 10 -9.37 16.53 -22.17
N ALA A 11 -10.26 15.87 -22.91
CA ALA A 11 -10.83 14.58 -22.53
C ALA A 11 -9.76 13.49 -22.40
N ALA A 12 -8.79 13.44 -23.32
CA ALA A 12 -7.68 12.50 -23.26
C ALA A 12 -6.80 12.72 -22.02
N LEU A 13 -6.48 13.98 -21.69
CA LEU A 13 -5.70 14.32 -20.49
C LEU A 13 -6.41 13.92 -19.21
N VAL A 14 -7.72 14.22 -19.10
CA VAL A 14 -8.55 13.81 -17.96
C VAL A 14 -8.57 12.28 -17.83
N TYR A 15 -8.76 11.58 -18.95
CA TYR A 15 -8.78 10.12 -18.96
C TYR A 15 -7.45 9.51 -18.51
N VAL A 16 -6.33 10.01 -19.02
CA VAL A 16 -4.99 9.54 -18.64
C VAL A 16 -4.72 9.80 -17.16
N GLY A 17 -5.02 11.00 -16.67
CA GLY A 17 -4.88 11.33 -15.25
C GLY A 17 -5.71 10.43 -14.34
N TRP A 18 -6.98 10.20 -14.70
CA TRP A 18 -7.85 9.27 -13.98
C TRP A 18 -7.35 7.82 -14.06
N ARG A 19 -6.85 7.39 -15.22
CA ARG A 19 -6.36 6.01 -15.41
C ARG A 19 -5.12 5.73 -14.56
N VAL A 20 -4.18 6.67 -14.51
CA VAL A 20 -2.94 6.56 -13.73
C VAL A 20 -3.24 6.51 -12.23
N THR A 21 -4.09 7.40 -11.72
CA THR A 21 -4.47 7.39 -10.29
C THR A 21 -5.18 6.09 -9.90
N ARG A 22 -6.03 5.56 -10.78
CA ARG A 22 -6.68 4.26 -10.57
C ARG A 22 -5.70 3.08 -10.58
N MET A 23 -4.65 3.12 -11.40
CA MET A 23 -3.59 2.09 -11.36
C MET A 23 -2.79 2.13 -10.05
N ALA A 24 -2.50 3.32 -9.52
CA ALA A 24 -1.82 3.47 -8.24
C ALA A 24 -2.65 2.97 -7.06
N ALA A 25 -3.96 3.23 -7.06
CA ALA A 25 -4.88 2.75 -6.02
C ALA A 25 -5.01 1.22 -5.98
N ASN A 26 -4.89 0.55 -7.13
CA ASN A 26 -4.92 -0.91 -7.24
C ASN A 26 -3.56 -1.57 -7.00
N ARG A 27 -2.51 -0.82 -6.66
CA ARG A 27 -1.22 -1.44 -6.34
C ARG A 27 -1.38 -2.19 -5.01
N PRO A 28 -1.19 -3.52 -4.98
CA PRO A 28 -1.24 -4.25 -3.72
C PRO A 28 -0.20 -3.64 -2.79
N ARG A 29 -0.67 -3.09 -1.66
CA ARG A 29 0.19 -2.58 -0.61
C ARG A 29 1.11 -3.73 -0.25
N THR A 30 2.43 -3.54 -0.36
CA THR A 30 3.40 -4.47 0.20
C THR A 30 3.06 -4.55 1.67
N ARG A 31 2.33 -5.60 2.07
CA ARG A 31 2.21 -5.93 3.47
C ARG A 31 3.64 -6.17 3.89
N VAL A 32 4.13 -5.30 4.76
CA VAL A 32 5.22 -5.69 5.63
C VAL A 32 4.62 -6.86 6.39
N ILE A 33 4.94 -8.08 5.94
CA ILE A 33 4.83 -9.24 6.79
C ILE A 33 5.72 -8.85 7.95
N GLY A 34 5.13 -8.61 9.13
CA GLY A 34 5.92 -8.44 10.34
C GLY A 34 6.84 -9.66 10.48
N PRO A 35 7.90 -9.59 11.30
CA PRO A 35 8.65 -10.81 11.63
C PRO A 35 7.64 -11.92 11.87
N ASP A 36 7.74 -13.02 11.11
CA ASP A 36 6.77 -14.11 11.15
C ASP A 36 6.46 -14.40 12.62
N ASP A 37 5.21 -14.72 12.94
CA ASP A 37 4.70 -15.04 14.28
C ASP A 37 5.34 -16.36 14.82
N ASP A 38 6.66 -16.45 14.72
CA ASP A 38 7.51 -17.57 15.05
C ASP A 38 7.75 -17.53 16.55
N PRO A 39 7.49 -18.64 17.27
CA PRO A 39 7.68 -18.70 18.71
C PRO A 39 9.11 -18.35 19.11
N ASP A 40 10.09 -18.63 18.24
CA ASP A 40 11.50 -18.32 18.48
C ASP A 40 11.84 -16.82 18.38
N PHE A 41 11.07 -16.01 17.66
CA PHE A 41 11.22 -14.55 17.67
C PHE A 41 10.59 -13.96 18.94
N LEU A 42 9.38 -14.40 19.31
CA LEU A 42 8.69 -13.98 20.53
C LEU A 42 9.50 -14.28 21.80
N ARG A 43 10.17 -15.44 21.84
CA ARG A 43 11.09 -15.83 22.93
C ARG A 43 12.31 -14.92 23.07
N ARG A 44 12.73 -14.24 22.01
CA ARG A 44 13.86 -13.31 22.03
C ARG A 44 13.46 -11.92 22.52
N ILE A 45 12.22 -11.50 22.29
CA ILE A 45 11.71 -10.18 22.68
C ILE A 45 11.07 -10.14 24.07
N ASN A 46 10.58 -11.27 24.61
CA ASN A 46 10.14 -11.37 26.01
C ASN A 46 11.09 -12.25 26.86
N PRO A 47 12.25 -11.71 27.26
CA PRO A 47 13.08 -12.36 28.26
C PRO A 47 12.46 -12.13 29.65
N ARG A 48 11.70 -13.13 30.14
CA ARG A 48 11.42 -13.39 31.57
C ARG A 48 10.22 -12.69 32.26
N ASP A 49 9.05 -12.63 31.62
CA ASP A 49 7.80 -12.42 32.36
C ASP A 49 7.20 -13.71 32.98
N ASP A 50 7.76 -14.89 32.69
CA ASP A 50 7.28 -16.20 33.19
C ASP A 50 7.71 -16.53 34.65
N GLN A 51 8.23 -15.56 35.42
CA GLN A 51 8.60 -15.78 36.82
C GLN A 51 7.49 -15.26 37.75
N PRO A 52 6.84 -16.13 38.56
CA PRO A 52 5.89 -15.66 39.56
C PRO A 52 6.66 -14.80 40.56
N ARG A 53 6.27 -13.53 40.70
CA ARG A 53 6.75 -12.68 41.78
C ARG A 53 6.18 -13.23 43.08
N SER A 54 7.03 -13.92 43.85
CA SER A 54 6.78 -14.36 45.23
C SER A 54 6.66 -13.17 46.17
#